data_AF-A0A7C0URL0-F1
#
_entry.id   AF-A0A7C0URL0-F1
#
_cell.length_a   1.000
_cell.length_b   1.000
_cell.length_c   1.000
_cell.angle_alpha   90.00
_cell.angle_beta   90.00
_cell.angle_gamma   90.00
#
_symmetry.space_group_name_H-M   'P 1'
#
loop_
_entity.id
_entity.type
_entity.pdbx_description
1 polymer ?
#
loop_
_entity_poly.entity_id
_entity_poly.type
_entity_poly.pdbx_seq_one_letter_code
_entity_poly.pdbx_strand_id
1 'polypeptide(L)' 'MHSIAEGLAKKQRKISVAEFFERNKQILGFDTSTRALITSVKEAVDNALDACEEAGILPDILVELKSIDDDEYLIIV' A
#
# COMPACT_ATOMS: atom_id res chain seq x y z
N MET A 1 39.18 -3.49 -11.56
CA MET A 1 38.00 -4.37 -11.73
C MET A 1 36.82 -3.60 -11.14
N HIS A 2 36.10 -2.83 -11.96
CA HIS A 2 34.87 -2.18 -11.50
C HIS A 2 33.93 -3.30 -11.03
N SER A 3 33.44 -3.19 -9.80
CA SER A 3 32.63 -4.27 -9.24
C SER A 3 31.32 -4.36 -10.02
N ILE A 4 30.77 -5.56 -10.16
CA ILE A 4 29.43 -5.78 -10.74
C ILE A 4 28.39 -4.85 -10.06
N ALA A 5 28.60 -4.53 -8.78
CA ALA A 5 27.79 -3.59 -8.01
C ALA A 5 27.82 -2.15 -8.57
N GLU A 6 28.96 -1.63 -9.03
CA GLU A 6 29.04 -0.28 -9.64
C GLU A 6 28.30 -0.22 -11.00
N GLY A 7 28.34 -1.31 -11.77
CA GLY A 7 27.58 -1.44 -13.02
C GLY A 7 26.07 -1.52 -12.79
N LEU A 8 25.63 -2.21 -11.74
CA LEU A 8 24.22 -2.30 -11.33
C LEU A 8 23.72 -0.96 -10.75
N ALA A 9 24.54 -0.27 -9.95
CA ALA A 9 24.21 1.02 -9.36
C ALA A 9 23.97 2.10 -10.43
N LYS A 10 24.71 2.10 -11.54
CA LYS A 10 24.49 3.04 -12.66
C LYS A 10 23.12 2.89 -13.33
N LYS A 11 22.46 1.73 -13.21
CA LYS A 11 21.10 1.50 -13.70
C LYS A 11 20.01 1.87 -12.68
N GLN A 12 20.37 2.11 -11.42
CA GLN A 12 19.41 2.54 -10.41
C GLN A 12 18.99 3.99 -10.70
N ARG A 13 17.70 4.15 -11.03
CA ARG A 13 17.09 5.47 -11.17
C ARG A 13 16.60 5.92 -9.79
N LYS A 14 17.11 7.06 -9.32
CA LYS A 14 16.54 7.75 -8.16
C LYS A 14 15.28 8.47 -8.62
N ILE A 15 14.12 7.96 -8.22
CA ILE A 15 12.82 8.59 -8.41
C ILE A 15 12.25 8.93 -7.04
N SER A 16 11.40 9.94 -6.97
CA SER A 16 10.68 10.21 -5.73
C SER A 16 9.68 9.07 -5.44
N VAL A 17 9.32 8.89 -4.17
CA VAL A 17 8.29 7.92 -3.79
C VAL A 17 6.99 8.23 -4.53
N ALA A 18 6.56 9.49 -4.57
CA ALA A 18 5.36 9.90 -5.31
C ALA A 18 5.44 9.53 -6.80
N GLU A 19 6.59 9.77 -7.46
CA GLU A 19 6.80 9.41 -8.86
C GLU A 19 6.78 7.89 -9.07
N PHE A 20 7.29 7.10 -8.13
CA PHE A 20 7.19 5.65 -8.18
C PHE A 20 5.74 5.18 -8.10
N PHE A 21 4.94 5.74 -7.18
CA PHE A 21 3.52 5.41 -7.06
C PHE A 21 2.76 5.75 -8.33
N GLU A 22 2.96 6.95 -8.88
CA GLU A 22 2.26 7.41 -10.07
C GLU A 22 2.58 6.55 -11.30
N ARG A 23 3.85 6.13 -11.45
CA ARG A 23 4.28 5.27 -12.57
C ARG A 23 3.87 3.81 -12.43
N ASN A 24 3.56 3.31 -11.22
CA ASN A 24 3.40 1.88 -10.95
C ASN A 24 2.06 1.52 -10.29
N LYS A 25 1.00 2.32 -10.48
CA LYS A 25 -0.34 2.10 -9.91
C LYS A 25 -0.86 0.66 -10.08
N GLN A 26 -0.66 0.06 -11.26
CA GLN A 26 -1.09 -1.32 -11.55
C GLN A 26 -0.42 -2.38 -10.67
N ILE A 27 0.89 -2.23 -10.45
CA ILE A 27 1.68 -3.14 -9.61
C ILE A 27 1.27 -2.99 -8.14
N LEU A 28 0.92 -1.76 -7.74
CA LEU A 28 0.51 -1.43 -6.38
C LEU A 28 -0.98 -1.72 -6.09
N GLY A 29 -1.79 -2.06 -7.10
CA GLY A 29 -3.21 -2.35 -6.93
C GLY A 29 -4.14 -1.13 -7.00
N PHE A 30 -3.67 0.02 -7.48
CA PHE A 30 -4.40 1.28 -7.56
C PHE A 30 -4.79 1.67 -9.01
N ASP A 31 -4.97 0.69 -9.90
CA ASP A 31 -5.30 0.91 -11.31
C ASP A 31 -6.80 1.13 -11.59
N THR A 32 -7.67 0.70 -10.67
CA THR A 32 -9.12 0.98 -10.73
C THR A 32 -9.64 1.36 -9.34
N SER A 33 -10.69 2.17 -9.28
CA SER A 33 -11.27 2.62 -8.00
C SER A 33 -11.71 1.46 -7.11
N THR A 34 -12.32 0.42 -7.70
CA THR A 34 -12.72 -0.79 -6.97
C THR A 34 -11.53 -1.54 -6.39
N ARG A 35 -10.46 -1.74 -7.18
CA ARG A 35 -9.27 -2.46 -6.69
C ARG A 35 -8.51 -1.62 -5.67
N ALA A 36 -8.42 -0.31 -5.87
CA ALA A 36 -7.82 0.62 -4.91
C ALA A 36 -8.52 0.56 -3.54
N LEU A 37 -9.86 0.52 -3.52
CA LEU A 37 -10.64 0.40 -2.29
C LEU A 37 -10.36 -0.94 -1.58
N ILE A 38 -10.40 -2.05 -2.32
CA ILE A 38 -10.11 -3.39 -1.76
C ILE A 38 -8.68 -3.46 -1.22
N THR A 39 -7.70 -2.96 -1.97
CA THR A 39 -6.30 -2.91 -1.54
C THR A 39 -6.16 -2.06 -0.27
N SER A 40 -6.82 -0.90 -0.19
CA SER A 40 -6.74 -0.03 0.98
C SER A 40 -7.31 -0.71 2.24
N VAL A 41 -8.45 -1.38 2.12
CA VAL A 41 -9.05 -2.15 3.23
C VAL A 41 -8.14 -3.32 3.63
N LYS A 42 -7.63 -4.08 2.66
CA LYS A 42 -6.72 -5.21 2.91
C LYS A 42 -5.50 -4.75 3.72
N GLU A 43 -4.77 -3.75 3.25
CA GLU A 43 -3.55 -3.29 3.91
C GLU A 43 -3.85 -2.71 5.30
N ALA A 44 -4.98 -2.02 5.49
CA ALA A 44 -5.38 -1.51 6.80
C ALA A 44 -5.68 -2.65 7.80
N VAL A 45 -6.40 -3.69 7.37
CA VAL A 45 -6.70 -4.85 8.21
C VAL A 45 -5.45 -5.68 8.48
N ASP A 46 -4.59 -5.90 7.48
CA ASP A 46 -3.31 -6.62 7.64
C ASP A 46 -2.44 -5.90 8.68
N ASN A 47 -2.30 -4.57 8.58
CA ASN A 47 -1.56 -3.78 9.56
C ASN A 47 -2.14 -3.88 10.98
N ALA A 48 -3.47 -3.92 11.12
CA ALA A 48 -4.12 -4.08 12.42
C ALA A 48 -3.90 -5.48 13.01
N LEU A 49 -3.94 -6.53 12.17
CA LEU A 49 -3.67 -7.90 12.57
C LEU A 49 -2.20 -8.10 12.96
N ASP A 50 -1.27 -7.58 12.18
CA ASP A 50 0.17 -7.63 12.46
C ASP A 50 0.48 -6.98 13.82
N ALA A 51 -0.15 -5.83 14.12
CA ALA A 51 -0.01 -5.17 15.41
C ALA A 51 -0.56 -5.99 16.58
N CYS A 52 -1.70 -6.68 16.39
CA CYS A 52 -2.27 -7.57 17.41
C CYS A 52 -1.39 -8.80 17.63
N GLU A 53 -0.84 -9.37 16.56
CA GLU A 53 0.09 -10.50 16.61
C GLU A 53 1.37 -10.12 17.37
N GLU A 54 1.98 -8.98 17.05
CA GLU A 54 3.18 -8.48 17.74
C GLU A 54 2.93 -8.25 19.24
N ALA A 55 1.74 -7.79 19.60
CA ALA A 55 1.34 -7.57 20.99
C ALA A 55 0.85 -8.84 21.71
N GLY A 56 0.61 -9.94 20.99
CA GLY A 56 0.00 -11.16 21.55
C GLY A 56 -1.44 -10.98 22.05
N ILE A 57 -2.19 -10.05 21.46
CA ILE A 57 -3.57 -9.70 21.82
C ILE A 57 -4.52 -10.33 20.79
N LEU A 58 -5.64 -10.89 21.24
CA LEU A 58 -6.68 -11.37 20.33
C LEU A 58 -7.31 -10.17 19.60
N PRO A 59 -7.29 -10.11 18.26
CA PRO A 59 -7.83 -8.98 17.52
C PRO A 59 -9.35 -8.91 17.61
N ASP A 60 -9.87 -7.71 17.80
CA ASP A 60 -11.27 -7.32 17.56
C ASP A 60 -11.25 -6.09 16.66
N ILE A 61 -11.52 -6.29 15.36
CA ILE A 61 -11.31 -5.27 14.32
C ILE A 61 -12.66 -4.98 13.66
N LEU A 62 -13.10 -3.73 13.77
CA LEU A 62 -14.30 -3.22 13.10
C LEU A 62 -13.88 -2.50 11.81
N VAL A 63 -14.43 -2.93 10.68
CA VAL A 63 -14.22 -2.25 9.39
C VAL A 63 -15.50 -1.56 8.96
N GLU A 64 -15.45 -0.25 8.77
CA GLU A 64 -16.57 0.56 8.31
C GLU A 64 -16.18 1.37 7.05
N LEU A 65 -17.08 1.40 6.07
CA LEU A 65 -16.94 2.17 4.84
C LEU A 65 -18.08 3.17 4.74
N LYS A 66 -17.76 4.46 4.59
CA LYS A 66 -18.74 5.53 4.33
C LYS A 66 -18.47 6.15 2.98
N SER A 67 -19.47 6.20 2.12
CA SER A 67 -19.43 7.08 0.94
C SER A 67 -19.61 8.53 1.41
N ILE A 68 -18.69 9.40 1.01
CA ILE A 68 -18.72 10.83 1.34
C ILE A 68 -19.06 11.70 0.11
N ASP A 69 -18.77 11.19 -1.08
CA ASP A 69 -19.13 11.78 -2.38
C ASP A 69 -19.11 10.68 -3.47
N ASP A 70 -19.38 11.05 -4.72
CA ASP A 70 -19.21 10.20 -5.89
C ASP A 70 -17.75 9.70 -5.98
N ASP A 71 -17.58 8.38 -5.92
CA ASP A 71 -16.29 7.68 -5.94
C ASP A 71 -15.32 8.04 -4.78
N GLU A 72 -15.79 8.70 -3.73
CA GLU A 72 -15.01 8.99 -2.51
C GLU A 72 -15.54 8.22 -1.29
N TYR A 73 -14.63 7.52 -0.61
CA TYR A 73 -14.95 6.65 0.52
C TYR A 73 -14.03 6.93 1.71
N LEU A 74 -14.62 7.07 2.90
CA LEU A 74 -13.92 7.05 4.18
C LEU A 74 -13.88 5.62 4.72
N ILE A 75 -12.66 5.12 4.95
CA ILE A 75 -12.40 3.80 5.54
C ILE A 75 -12.04 4.00 7.01
N ILE A 76 -12.71 3.26 7.89
CA ILE A 76 -12.42 3.19 9.33
C ILE A 76 -12.07 1.73 9.64
N VAL A 77 -10.89 1.50 10.21
CA VAL A 77 -10.36 0.20 10.65
C VAL A 77 -9.81 0.35 12.06
#